data_AF-A0A9W6Y4W7-F1
#
_entry.id   AF-A0A9W6Y4W7-F1
#
_cell.length_a   1.000
_cell.length_b   1.000
_cell.length_c   1.000
_cell.angle_alpha   90.00
_cell.angle_beta   90.00
_cell.angle_gamma   90.00
#
_symmetry.space_group_name_H-M   'P 1'
#
loop_
_entity.id
_entity.type
_entity.pdbx_description
1 polymer ?
#
loop_
_entity_poly.entity_id
_entity_poly.type
_entity_poly.pdbx_seq_one_letter_code
_entity_poly.pdbx_strand_id
1 'polypeptide(L)'
;MVKLQRNVGLEFDQTAYSKFSGADDAREATLEVVLTEQQEAVSLETRETENHTASARIAVETAMIGHRDVYQASEEERQCPMRLRLTASQPNQVSSIWYAQQLPVLQGFETRFTFQITDQSRRCFAVKDQNFGLHEYQSCAVHGGDGFSFVIQSHQNRTATLGAQDSSLGFTGLQNSLAIEFDTWFNDDIIVNDIFYDHVAIYSRGQNTNTVSEIGRISAAAVHDLADGKVHIVKIRYYTELKYNYVSYFSATTNLSKFIKDVSEGRRVGTLLVFMDEGIKSDTPILAVPINLAATLRLDSDEAFVVRYQ
;
A
#
# COMPACT_ATOMS: atom_id res chain seq x y z
N MET A 1 5.53 -20.36 -33.93
CA MET A 1 6.99 -20.62 -34.04
C MET A 1 7.63 -19.36 -34.60
N VAL A 2 8.12 -18.46 -33.75
CA VAL A 2 9.03 -17.38 -34.14
C VAL A 2 10.08 -17.28 -33.04
N LYS A 3 11.31 -17.57 -33.42
CA LYS A 3 12.53 -17.58 -32.63
C LYS A 3 13.24 -16.27 -32.96
N LEU A 4 13.56 -15.44 -31.98
CA LEU A 4 14.46 -14.29 -32.18
C LEU A 4 15.74 -14.56 -31.39
N GLN A 5 16.83 -14.82 -32.12
CA GLN A 5 18.19 -14.88 -31.59
C GLN A 5 18.88 -13.51 -31.73
N ARG A 6 19.72 -13.24 -30.72
CA ARG A 6 20.52 -12.04 -30.41
C ARG A 6 21.32 -11.43 -31.57
N ASN A 7 21.62 -10.13 -31.43
CA ASN A 7 22.98 -9.65 -31.72
C ASN A 7 23.44 -8.54 -30.73
N VAL A 8 24.54 -8.91 -30.04
CA VAL A 8 25.66 -8.22 -29.38
C VAL A 8 25.69 -6.68 -29.32
N GLY A 9 25.90 -6.15 -28.10
CA GLY A 9 26.60 -4.88 -27.87
C GLY A 9 26.00 -3.96 -26.80
N LEU A 10 26.16 -4.34 -25.51
CA LEU A 10 26.05 -3.58 -24.25
C LEU A 10 25.31 -4.46 -23.22
N GLU A 11 26.07 -5.17 -22.39
CA GLU A 11 25.54 -5.87 -21.21
C GLU A 11 25.14 -4.82 -20.16
N PHE A 12 23.88 -4.38 -20.21
CA PHE A 12 23.19 -3.97 -19.00
C PHE A 12 22.13 -5.04 -18.71
N ASP A 13 22.23 -5.65 -17.53
CA ASP A 13 21.30 -6.68 -17.08
C ASP A 13 19.89 -6.09 -17.00
N GLN A 14 19.01 -6.49 -17.93
CA GLN A 14 17.62 -6.03 -18.06
C GLN A 14 16.77 -6.38 -16.82
N THR A 15 17.34 -7.05 -15.82
CA THR A 15 16.67 -7.54 -14.62
C THR A 15 17.13 -6.90 -13.31
N ALA A 16 18.00 -5.89 -13.33
CA ALA A 16 18.51 -5.26 -12.11
C ALA A 16 17.45 -4.41 -11.36
N TYR A 17 17.42 -4.51 -10.04
CA TYR A 17 16.66 -3.61 -9.15
C TYR A 17 17.35 -2.24 -9.02
N SER A 18 16.62 -1.23 -8.54
CA SER A 18 17.27 0.05 -8.20
C SER A 18 18.28 -0.13 -7.07
N LYS A 19 19.32 0.70 -7.05
CA LYS A 19 20.35 0.72 -5.98
C LYS A 19 19.76 0.93 -4.56
N PHE A 20 18.51 1.41 -4.46
CA PHE A 20 17.84 1.75 -3.21
C PHE A 20 16.72 0.76 -2.84
N SER A 21 16.63 -0.39 -3.53
CA SER A 21 15.67 -1.44 -3.17
C SER A 21 15.94 -1.92 -1.74
N GLY A 22 14.97 -1.75 -0.82
CA GLY A 22 15.13 -2.13 0.58
C GLY A 22 16.10 -1.24 1.36
N ALA A 23 16.37 -0.01 0.91
CA ALA A 23 17.37 0.87 1.52
C ALA A 23 17.13 1.17 3.01
N ASP A 24 15.88 1.12 3.46
CA ASP A 24 15.47 1.36 4.85
C ASP A 24 14.85 0.11 5.52
N ASP A 25 15.08 -1.10 4.99
CA ASP A 25 14.75 -2.35 5.71
C ASP A 25 15.80 -2.58 6.82
N ALA A 26 15.56 -2.03 8.00
CA ALA A 26 16.39 -2.27 9.18
C ALA A 26 16.14 -3.68 9.70
N ARG A 27 17.21 -4.49 9.77
CA ARG A 27 17.13 -5.86 10.32
C ARG A 27 16.94 -5.91 11.83
N GLU A 28 17.18 -4.79 12.51
CA GLU A 28 17.03 -4.63 13.95
C GLU A 28 16.43 -3.24 14.22
N ALA A 29 15.31 -3.19 14.94
CA ALA A 29 14.75 -1.95 15.45
C ALA A 29 14.40 -2.12 16.94
N THR A 30 14.56 -1.05 17.71
CA THR A 30 14.20 -1.02 19.13
C THR A 30 12.70 -0.84 19.28
N LEU A 31 12.06 -1.82 19.92
CA LEU A 31 10.67 -1.71 20.36
C LEU A 31 10.62 -0.76 21.56
N GLU A 32 10.19 0.47 21.34
CA GLU A 32 10.08 1.47 22.40
C GLU A 32 8.81 1.26 23.23
N VAL A 33 8.95 1.40 24.54
CA VAL A 33 7.83 1.42 25.48
C VAL A 33 7.42 2.87 25.66
N VAL A 34 6.18 3.20 25.33
CA VAL A 34 5.66 4.56 25.48
C VAL A 34 4.95 4.67 26.84
N LEU A 35 5.41 5.62 27.66
CA LEU A 35 4.80 5.94 28.94
C LEU A 35 4.02 7.24 28.82
N THR A 36 2.72 7.19 29.13
CA THR A 36 1.88 8.39 29.20
C THR A 36 1.37 8.57 30.62
N GLU A 37 1.71 9.71 31.22
CA GLU A 37 1.25 10.07 32.57
C GLU A 37 0.12 11.09 32.48
N GLN A 38 -1.04 10.74 33.07
CA GLN A 38 -2.16 11.64 33.29
C GLN A 38 -2.39 11.80 34.79
N GLN A 39 -3.11 12.85 35.20
CA GLN A 39 -3.29 13.22 36.61
C GLN A 39 -3.87 12.11 37.49
N GLU A 40 -4.60 11.14 36.90
CA GLU A 40 -5.26 10.05 37.64
C GLU A 40 -4.67 8.67 37.32
N ALA A 41 -3.97 8.51 36.19
CA ALA A 41 -3.48 7.21 35.73
C ALA A 41 -2.18 7.30 34.93
N VAL A 42 -1.42 6.21 34.95
CA VAL A 42 -0.24 5.97 34.13
C VAL A 42 -0.55 4.86 33.13
N SER A 43 -0.39 5.14 31.84
CA SER A 43 -0.58 4.18 30.76
C SER A 43 0.76 3.76 30.19
N LEU A 44 0.98 2.46 30.12
CA LEU A 44 2.16 1.84 29.51
C LEU A 44 1.75 1.15 28.21
N GLU A 45 2.31 1.60 27.09
CA GLU A 45 2.11 0.97 25.78
C GLU A 45 3.33 0.11 25.43
N THR A 46 3.05 -1.13 25.02
CA THR A 46 4.05 -2.08 24.51
C THR A 46 3.68 -2.54 23.11
N ARG A 47 4.69 -2.77 22.26
CA ARG A 47 4.54 -3.27 20.89
C ARG A 47 5.52 -4.40 20.66
N GLU A 48 5.02 -5.52 20.15
CA GLU A 48 5.81 -6.73 19.85
C GLU A 48 5.23 -7.43 18.62
N THR A 49 6.01 -8.26 17.93
CA THR A 49 5.48 -9.16 16.89
C THR A 49 4.68 -10.28 17.57
N GLU A 50 3.45 -10.53 17.12
CA GLU A 50 2.62 -11.58 17.69
C GLU A 50 3.11 -12.98 17.29
N ASN A 51 3.16 -13.91 18.25
CA ASN A 51 3.67 -15.26 18.06
C ASN A 51 2.57 -16.34 18.09
N HIS A 52 1.30 -15.93 17.96
CA HIS A 52 0.09 -16.75 17.94
C HIS A 52 -0.28 -17.45 19.26
N THR A 53 0.64 -17.53 20.22
CA THR A 53 0.40 -18.28 21.47
C THR A 53 -0.59 -17.59 22.40
N ALA A 54 -0.62 -16.25 22.40
CA ALA A 54 -1.48 -15.46 23.28
C ALA A 54 -2.77 -14.99 22.59
N SER A 55 -2.85 -15.10 21.27
CA SER A 55 -3.87 -14.51 20.41
C SER A 55 -5.30 -14.89 20.77
N ALA A 56 -5.55 -16.20 20.96
CA ALA A 56 -6.87 -16.69 21.33
C ALA A 56 -7.33 -16.16 22.69
N ARG A 57 -6.39 -15.94 23.62
CA ARG A 57 -6.70 -15.33 24.92
C ARG A 57 -6.94 -13.84 24.78
N ILE A 58 -6.12 -13.14 23.99
CA ILE A 58 -6.30 -11.70 23.73
C ILE A 58 -7.70 -11.44 23.19
N ALA A 59 -8.14 -12.20 22.18
CA ALA A 59 -9.46 -12.06 21.55
C ALA A 59 -10.63 -12.09 22.56
N VAL A 60 -10.50 -12.90 23.62
CA VAL A 60 -11.58 -13.12 24.60
C VAL A 60 -11.44 -12.25 25.85
N GLU A 61 -10.21 -12.07 26.34
CA GLU A 61 -9.96 -11.49 27.67
C GLU A 61 -9.66 -9.98 27.62
N THR A 62 -8.96 -9.52 26.58
CA THR A 62 -8.34 -8.18 26.58
C THR A 62 -8.48 -7.43 25.26
N ALA A 63 -9.21 -7.96 24.27
CA ALA A 63 -9.28 -7.36 22.94
C ALA A 63 -9.84 -5.94 22.99
N MET A 64 -9.15 -5.01 22.33
CA MET A 64 -9.68 -3.67 22.05
C MET A 64 -10.26 -3.60 20.64
N ILE A 65 -10.96 -2.50 20.36
CA ILE A 65 -11.46 -2.16 19.02
C ILE A 65 -10.27 -2.20 18.04
N GLY A 66 -10.48 -2.89 16.90
CA GLY A 66 -9.43 -3.08 15.88
C GLY A 66 -8.54 -4.29 16.13
N HIS A 67 -8.92 -5.21 17.03
CA HIS A 67 -8.29 -6.53 17.09
C HIS A 67 -8.65 -7.36 15.85
N ARG A 68 -7.65 -7.96 15.22
CA ARG A 68 -7.80 -8.89 14.10
C ARG A 68 -7.71 -10.33 14.60
N ASP A 69 -8.75 -11.11 14.32
CA ASP A 69 -8.81 -12.53 14.70
C ASP A 69 -8.16 -13.47 13.66
N VAL A 70 -8.02 -13.00 12.41
CA VAL A 70 -7.54 -13.81 11.27
C VAL A 70 -6.25 -13.20 10.73
N TYR A 71 -5.13 -13.90 10.92
CA TYR A 71 -3.81 -13.54 10.40
C TYR A 71 -2.88 -14.76 10.49
N GLN A 72 -1.67 -14.67 9.92
CA GLN A 72 -0.66 -15.73 9.96
C GLN A 72 0.73 -15.18 10.28
N ALA A 73 1.58 -16.02 10.88
CA ALA A 73 3.01 -15.76 10.98
C ALA A 73 3.69 -16.13 9.65
N SER A 74 4.83 -15.53 9.36
CA SER A 74 5.64 -15.94 8.21
C SER A 74 6.22 -17.34 8.43
N GLU A 75 6.21 -18.13 7.36
CA GLU A 75 6.88 -19.44 7.35
C GLU A 75 8.38 -19.25 7.04
N GLU A 76 9.17 -18.79 8.01
CA GLU A 76 10.61 -18.54 7.81
C GLU A 76 11.44 -19.83 7.63
N GLU A 77 10.96 -20.99 8.11
CA GLU A 77 11.83 -22.15 8.32
C GLU A 77 12.03 -23.10 7.12
N ARG A 78 11.31 -22.96 5.99
CA ARG A 78 11.29 -24.03 4.96
C ARG A 78 11.39 -23.64 3.49
N GLN A 79 11.49 -22.36 3.14
CA GLN A 79 11.58 -21.95 1.74
C GLN A 79 12.65 -20.88 1.56
N CYS A 80 13.56 -21.06 0.59
CA CYS A 80 14.21 -19.91 -0.02
C CYS A 80 13.12 -19.14 -0.76
N PRO A 81 12.63 -17.98 -0.27
CA PRO A 81 11.51 -17.37 -0.94
C PRO A 81 12.08 -16.58 -2.11
N MET A 82 11.64 -16.85 -3.33
CA MET A 82 11.61 -15.82 -4.38
C MET A 82 10.53 -14.78 -4.03
N ARG A 83 10.55 -14.25 -2.80
CA ARG A 83 9.60 -13.24 -2.32
C ARG A 83 10.39 -12.01 -1.95
N LEU A 84 9.85 -10.89 -2.35
CA LEU A 84 10.42 -9.59 -2.08
C LEU A 84 9.80 -9.05 -0.80
N ARG A 85 10.60 -8.89 0.25
CA ARG A 85 10.15 -8.24 1.49
C ARG A 85 10.36 -6.74 1.36
N LEU A 86 9.28 -5.97 1.50
CA LEU A 86 9.36 -4.50 1.52
C LEU A 86 9.82 -4.01 2.90
N THR A 87 9.21 -4.49 3.97
CA THR A 87 9.51 -4.11 5.35
C THR A 87 9.59 -5.35 6.24
N ALA A 88 10.47 -5.32 7.25
CA ALA A 88 10.40 -6.25 8.37
C ALA A 88 9.17 -5.95 9.27
N SER A 89 8.77 -6.91 10.12
CA SER A 89 7.77 -6.71 11.19
C SER A 89 8.39 -5.88 12.32
N GLN A 90 8.67 -4.62 12.02
CA GLN A 90 9.29 -3.64 12.92
C GLN A 90 8.58 -2.29 12.71
N PRO A 91 8.52 -1.42 13.74
CA PRO A 91 7.95 -0.08 13.59
C PRO A 91 8.73 0.79 12.59
N ASN A 92 8.02 1.74 11.96
CA ASN A 92 8.57 2.86 11.19
C ASN A 92 9.50 2.44 10.02
N GLN A 93 9.24 1.28 9.43
CA GLN A 93 9.97 0.80 8.25
C GLN A 93 9.34 1.35 6.96
N VAL A 94 10.17 1.73 6.01
CA VAL A 94 9.72 2.15 4.67
C VAL A 94 10.61 1.55 3.60
N SER A 95 10.05 1.22 2.45
CA SER A 95 10.83 0.73 1.32
C SER A 95 10.07 0.96 0.02
N SER A 96 10.82 1.12 -1.07
CA SER A 96 10.26 1.21 -2.41
C SER A 96 11.12 0.46 -3.40
N ILE A 97 10.49 -0.06 -4.46
CA ILE A 97 11.16 -0.89 -5.46
C ILE A 97 10.62 -0.50 -6.83
N TRP A 98 11.51 -0.04 -7.72
CA TRP A 98 11.13 0.47 -9.03
C TRP A 98 11.69 -0.41 -10.15
N TYR A 99 10.95 -0.50 -11.26
CA TYR A 99 11.54 -0.94 -12.53
C TYR A 99 12.72 -0.02 -12.90
N ALA A 100 13.83 -0.61 -13.34
CA ALA A 100 15.01 0.17 -13.72
C ALA A 100 14.78 1.03 -14.97
N GLN A 101 13.90 0.58 -15.86
CA GLN A 101 13.51 1.27 -17.09
C GLN A 101 12.11 1.84 -16.94
N GLN A 102 11.87 3.00 -17.57
CA GLN A 102 10.54 3.59 -17.63
C GLN A 102 9.67 2.77 -18.61
N LEU A 103 8.37 2.70 -18.35
CA LEU A 103 7.42 1.90 -19.12
C LEU A 103 6.35 2.80 -19.76
N PRO A 104 5.88 2.51 -20.99
CA PRO A 104 4.92 3.34 -21.72
C PRO A 104 3.48 3.18 -21.19
N VAL A 105 3.16 3.85 -20.08
CA VAL A 105 1.88 3.67 -19.36
C VAL A 105 0.68 4.31 -20.07
N LEU A 106 0.88 5.27 -20.97
CA LEU A 106 -0.23 5.96 -21.66
C LEU A 106 -0.86 5.14 -22.79
N GLN A 107 -0.21 4.06 -23.23
CA GLN A 107 -0.72 3.18 -24.30
C GLN A 107 -1.69 2.11 -23.77
N GLY A 108 -2.03 2.17 -22.47
CA GLY A 108 -2.71 1.10 -21.77
C GLY A 108 -1.73 0.06 -21.24
N PHE A 109 -2.07 -0.56 -20.12
CA PHE A 109 -1.24 -1.59 -19.50
C PHE A 109 -2.09 -2.58 -18.71
N GLU A 110 -1.56 -3.77 -18.48
CA GLU A 110 -2.03 -4.71 -17.48
C GLU A 110 -0.82 -5.16 -16.66
N THR A 111 -0.96 -5.15 -15.34
CA THR A 111 0.04 -5.70 -14.43
C THR A 111 -0.64 -6.59 -13.40
N ARG A 112 0.09 -7.62 -12.96
CA ARG A 112 -0.37 -8.57 -11.95
C ARG A 112 0.74 -8.80 -10.95
N PHE A 113 0.37 -8.92 -9.69
CA PHE A 113 1.29 -9.28 -8.62
C PHE A 113 0.53 -9.99 -7.51
N THR A 114 1.26 -10.71 -6.68
CA THR A 114 0.75 -11.32 -5.46
C THR A 114 1.42 -10.70 -4.26
N PHE A 115 0.69 -10.58 -3.16
CA PHE A 115 1.24 -10.12 -1.89
C PHE A 115 0.66 -10.95 -0.74
N GLN A 116 1.34 -10.92 0.39
CA GLN A 116 0.90 -11.52 1.64
C GLN A 116 1.40 -10.64 2.77
N ILE A 117 0.53 -10.33 3.73
CA ILE A 117 0.88 -9.58 4.94
C ILE A 117 0.81 -10.57 6.11
N THR A 118 1.94 -10.73 6.80
CA THR A 118 2.12 -11.65 7.95
C THR A 118 2.75 -10.92 9.11
N ASP A 119 2.92 -11.62 10.24
CA ASP A 119 3.69 -11.13 11.40
C ASP A 119 3.12 -9.84 11.97
N GLN A 120 1.83 -9.86 12.28
CA GLN A 120 1.12 -8.71 12.81
C GLN A 120 1.71 -8.25 14.15
N SER A 121 1.73 -6.94 14.36
CA SER A 121 2.13 -6.38 15.65
C SER A 121 1.00 -6.56 16.67
N ARG A 122 1.36 -7.02 17.87
CA ARG A 122 0.55 -6.91 19.08
C ARG A 122 0.87 -5.58 19.77
N ARG A 123 -0.16 -4.76 19.97
CA ARG A 123 -0.11 -3.54 20.79
C ARG A 123 -0.92 -3.76 22.07
N CYS A 124 -0.31 -3.55 23.23
CA CYS A 124 -0.97 -3.68 24.52
C CYS A 124 -0.82 -2.41 25.36
N PHE A 125 -1.92 -1.97 25.98
CA PHE A 125 -1.98 -0.91 26.97
C PHE A 125 -2.22 -1.49 28.35
N ALA A 126 -1.37 -1.15 29.30
CA ALA A 126 -1.58 -1.43 30.71
C ALA A 126 -1.79 -0.11 31.46
N VAL A 127 -2.98 0.07 32.04
CA VAL A 127 -3.33 1.27 32.79
C VAL A 127 -3.24 0.99 34.28
N LYS A 128 -2.60 1.90 35.02
CA LYS A 128 -2.39 1.83 36.46
C LYS A 128 -2.79 3.14 37.12
N ASP A 129 -3.27 3.08 38.35
CA ASP A 129 -3.42 4.28 39.18
C ASP A 129 -2.04 4.94 39.46
N GLN A 130 -2.05 6.23 39.80
CA GLN A 130 -0.80 6.92 40.16
C GLN A 130 -0.23 6.49 41.53
N ASN A 131 -1.07 6.00 42.44
CA ASN A 131 -0.76 6.00 43.87
C ASN A 131 -0.66 4.62 44.56
N PHE A 132 -1.01 3.51 43.91
CA PHE A 132 -0.99 2.19 44.56
C PHE A 132 -0.62 1.00 43.65
N GLY A 133 -0.34 1.23 42.36
CA GLY A 133 0.32 0.25 41.48
C GLY A 133 -0.52 -0.97 41.12
N LEU A 134 -1.82 -0.95 41.42
CA LEU A 134 -2.76 -1.97 40.94
C LEU A 134 -3.02 -1.71 39.45
N HIS A 135 -2.82 -2.74 38.63
CA HIS A 135 -3.27 -2.71 37.23
C HIS A 135 -4.79 -2.57 37.22
N GLU A 136 -5.30 -1.45 36.68
CA GLU A 136 -6.74 -1.22 36.57
C GLU A 136 -7.34 -2.09 35.47
N TYR A 137 -6.71 -2.09 34.30
CA TYR A 137 -7.05 -2.98 33.20
C TYR A 137 -5.89 -3.09 32.21
N GLN A 138 -5.93 -4.15 31.41
CA GLN A 138 -5.06 -4.36 30.26
C GLN A 138 -5.92 -4.55 29.02
N SER A 139 -5.59 -3.85 27.95
CA SER A 139 -6.21 -4.04 26.64
C SER A 139 -5.14 -4.27 25.58
N CYS A 140 -5.41 -5.14 24.61
CA CYS A 140 -4.48 -5.53 23.57
C CYS A 140 -5.20 -5.67 22.22
N ALA A 141 -4.51 -5.35 21.12
CA ALA A 141 -4.94 -5.68 19.76
C ALA A 141 -3.78 -6.28 18.98
N VAL A 142 -4.11 -7.20 18.08
CA VAL A 142 -3.20 -7.70 17.06
C VAL A 142 -3.75 -7.19 15.75
N HIS A 143 -2.99 -6.41 14.98
CA HIS A 143 -3.50 -5.87 13.72
C HIS A 143 -2.42 -5.67 12.67
N GLY A 144 -1.26 -5.12 13.06
CA GLY A 144 -0.21 -4.66 12.16
C GLY A 144 -0.68 -3.54 11.22
N GLY A 145 0.28 -2.92 10.53
CA GLY A 145 0.08 -1.76 9.67
C GLY A 145 1.42 -1.22 9.14
N ASP A 146 1.43 -0.21 8.27
CA ASP A 146 0.25 0.50 7.74
C ASP A 146 -0.30 -0.15 6.46
N GLY A 147 0.56 -0.72 5.61
CA GLY A 147 0.18 -1.33 4.33
C GLY A 147 1.23 -1.09 3.26
N PHE A 148 0.83 -1.05 1.98
CA PHE A 148 1.72 -0.71 0.87
C PHE A 148 0.99 -0.05 -0.30
N SER A 149 1.73 0.39 -1.32
CA SER A 149 1.14 0.99 -2.52
C SER A 149 1.77 0.54 -3.83
N PHE A 150 0.94 0.42 -4.86
CA PHE A 150 1.38 0.39 -6.26
C PHE A 150 1.45 1.81 -6.80
N VAL A 151 2.62 2.25 -7.25
CA VAL A 151 2.84 3.63 -7.68
C VAL A 151 3.31 3.71 -9.13
N ILE A 152 2.72 4.65 -9.87
CA ILE A 152 3.21 5.14 -11.17
C ILE A 152 3.72 6.55 -10.93
N GLN A 153 4.99 6.82 -11.26
CA GLN A 153 5.58 8.15 -11.06
C GLN A 153 6.54 8.56 -12.18
N SER A 154 6.70 9.87 -12.36
CA SER A 154 7.75 10.46 -13.18
C SER A 154 8.42 11.61 -12.43
N HIS A 155 9.05 11.25 -11.32
CA HIS A 155 9.79 12.08 -10.39
C HIS A 155 11.24 12.28 -10.85
N GLN A 156 11.82 13.44 -10.55
CA GLN A 156 13.18 13.80 -10.98
C GLN A 156 14.26 12.87 -10.40
N ASN A 157 14.03 12.34 -9.19
CA ASN A 157 14.94 11.37 -8.55
C ASN A 157 14.81 9.94 -9.13
N ARG A 158 14.01 9.74 -10.19
CA ARG A 158 13.91 8.47 -10.95
C ARG A 158 13.67 7.28 -10.02
N THR A 159 14.55 6.28 -10.03
CA THR A 159 14.47 5.05 -9.22
C THR A 159 14.98 5.20 -7.78
N ALA A 160 15.49 6.37 -7.40
CA ALA A 160 15.89 6.71 -6.03
C ALA A 160 14.75 7.38 -5.24
N THR A 161 13.58 7.46 -5.85
CA THR A 161 12.38 8.08 -5.28
C THR A 161 11.83 7.22 -4.13
N LEU A 162 11.60 7.82 -2.97
CA LEU A 162 11.04 7.19 -1.78
C LEU A 162 10.01 8.17 -1.20
N GLY A 163 8.80 7.69 -0.91
CA GLY A 163 7.80 8.49 -0.20
C GLY A 163 8.10 8.59 1.29
N ALA A 164 7.34 9.41 1.99
CA ALA A 164 7.45 9.55 3.44
C ALA A 164 7.17 8.22 4.17
N GLN A 165 7.70 8.13 5.41
CA GLN A 165 7.54 7.02 6.34
C GLN A 165 6.13 6.98 6.98
N ASP A 166 5.88 5.94 7.77
CA ASP A 166 4.68 5.70 8.59
C ASP A 166 3.40 5.56 7.74
N SER A 167 2.30 6.18 8.17
CA SER A 167 0.96 6.17 7.56
C SER A 167 0.88 6.77 6.14
N SER A 168 2.02 6.93 5.48
CA SER A 168 2.20 7.47 4.15
C SER A 168 2.26 6.42 3.05
N LEU A 169 2.26 5.13 3.43
CA LEU A 169 2.23 3.95 2.54
C LEU A 169 3.28 4.02 1.41
N GLY A 170 4.39 4.72 1.65
CA GLY A 170 5.50 4.89 0.73
C GLY A 170 5.29 5.82 -0.48
N PHE A 171 4.17 6.56 -0.57
CA PHE A 171 3.89 7.46 -1.70
C PHE A 171 3.64 8.93 -1.35
N THR A 172 3.33 9.28 -0.10
CA THR A 172 3.24 10.68 0.31
C THR A 172 4.55 11.41 0.03
N GLY A 173 4.48 12.66 -0.42
CA GLY A 173 5.66 13.43 -0.79
C GLY A 173 6.08 13.27 -2.26
N LEU A 174 5.60 12.22 -2.94
CA LEU A 174 5.94 11.98 -4.35
C LEU A 174 5.18 12.94 -5.26
N GLN A 175 5.92 13.78 -5.97
CA GLN A 175 5.35 14.62 -7.04
C GLN A 175 5.13 13.79 -8.31
N ASN A 176 4.19 14.23 -9.15
CA ASN A 176 3.95 13.62 -10.45
C ASN A 176 3.70 12.11 -10.36
N SER A 177 2.74 11.74 -9.50
CA SER A 177 2.48 10.35 -9.12
C SER A 177 0.99 10.02 -9.07
N LEU A 178 0.69 8.74 -9.33
CA LEU A 178 -0.58 8.09 -9.04
C LEU A 178 -0.27 6.85 -8.20
N ALA A 179 -0.92 6.73 -7.06
CA ALA A 179 -0.77 5.60 -6.14
C ALA A 179 -2.10 4.87 -5.99
N ILE A 180 -2.04 3.54 -5.96
CA ILE A 180 -3.12 2.66 -5.53
C ILE A 180 -2.65 2.07 -4.21
N GLU A 181 -3.34 2.44 -3.14
CA GLU A 181 -2.99 1.99 -1.78
C GLU A 181 -3.70 0.70 -1.42
N PHE A 182 -3.06 -0.08 -0.58
CA PHE A 182 -3.57 -1.28 0.07
C PHE A 182 -3.34 -1.05 1.57
N ASP A 183 -4.32 -0.40 2.18
CA ASP A 183 -4.24 0.12 3.54
C ASP A 183 -4.85 -0.87 4.53
N THR A 184 -4.11 -1.14 5.60
CA THR A 184 -4.44 -2.09 6.65
C THR A 184 -4.47 -1.44 8.02
N TRP A 185 -4.42 -0.11 8.10
CA TRP A 185 -4.36 0.59 9.37
C TRP A 185 -5.24 1.82 9.40
N PHE A 186 -6.17 1.84 10.35
CA PHE A 186 -7.02 3.01 10.55
C PHE A 186 -6.24 4.17 11.17
N ASN A 187 -6.06 5.25 10.40
CA ASN A 187 -5.56 6.53 10.90
C ASN A 187 -6.72 7.41 11.40
N ASP A 188 -6.76 7.66 12.71
CA ASP A 188 -7.83 8.43 13.37
C ASP A 188 -7.76 9.96 13.19
N ASP A 189 -6.89 10.43 12.28
CA ASP A 189 -6.75 11.85 11.95
C ASP A 189 -7.87 12.31 10.99
N ILE A 190 -8.54 13.40 11.36
CA ILE A 190 -9.60 14.08 10.59
C ILE A 190 -9.15 14.43 9.17
N ILE A 191 -7.86 14.66 8.92
CA ILE A 191 -7.29 15.05 7.63
C ILE A 191 -7.22 13.87 6.65
N VAL A 192 -7.05 12.65 7.15
CA VAL A 192 -6.96 11.44 6.32
C VAL A 192 -8.35 10.96 5.92
N ASN A 193 -9.35 11.12 6.79
CA ASN A 193 -10.73 10.61 6.64
C ASN A 193 -10.73 9.16 6.16
N ASP A 194 -10.01 8.37 6.94
CA ASP A 194 -9.78 6.97 6.74
C ASP A 194 -11.00 6.13 7.15
N ILE A 195 -11.11 4.93 6.61
CA ILE A 195 -12.12 3.96 7.00
C ILE A 195 -11.52 2.90 7.92
N PHE A 196 -12.34 2.41 8.84
CA PHE A 196 -11.88 1.51 9.90
C PHE A 196 -11.41 0.12 9.41
N TYR A 197 -11.80 -0.28 8.20
CA TYR A 197 -11.51 -1.60 7.66
C TYR A 197 -10.38 -1.52 6.62
N ASP A 198 -9.67 -2.63 6.46
CA ASP A 198 -8.73 -2.84 5.36
C ASP A 198 -9.38 -2.44 4.03
N HIS A 199 -8.66 -1.64 3.24
CA HIS A 199 -9.23 -1.09 2.04
C HIS A 199 -8.21 -0.72 0.98
N VAL A 200 -8.72 -0.52 -0.23
CA VAL A 200 -7.97 -0.07 -1.39
C VAL A 200 -8.55 1.23 -1.88
N ALA A 201 -7.70 2.20 -2.18
CA ALA A 201 -8.08 3.48 -2.75
C ALA A 201 -7.00 4.04 -3.69
N ILE A 202 -7.37 5.05 -4.48
CA ILE A 202 -6.49 5.64 -5.50
C ILE A 202 -6.25 7.10 -5.16
N TYR A 203 -4.98 7.52 -5.21
CA TYR A 203 -4.52 8.88 -4.90
C TYR A 203 -3.72 9.48 -6.03
N SER A 204 -4.00 10.72 -6.35
CA SER A 204 -3.12 11.54 -7.17
C SER A 204 -3.37 13.02 -6.94
N ARG A 205 -2.28 13.79 -6.93
CA ARG A 205 -2.31 15.26 -7.02
C ARG A 205 -1.75 15.78 -8.34
N GLY A 206 -1.72 14.91 -9.34
CA GLY A 206 -1.08 15.13 -10.63
C GLY A 206 0.39 15.46 -10.45
N GLN A 207 0.82 16.61 -10.98
CA GLN A 207 2.21 17.08 -10.84
C GLN A 207 2.57 17.58 -9.43
N ASN A 208 1.59 17.88 -8.57
CA ASN A 208 1.88 18.32 -7.21
C ASN A 208 2.29 17.15 -6.31
N THR A 209 2.85 17.47 -5.14
CA THR A 209 3.17 16.52 -4.08
C THR A 209 1.95 15.74 -3.65
N ASN A 210 2.00 14.41 -3.78
CA ASN A 210 0.93 13.51 -3.39
C ASN A 210 0.87 13.32 -1.86
N THR A 211 -0.28 12.85 -1.36
CA THR A 211 -0.62 12.78 0.07
C THR A 211 -1.73 11.74 0.28
N VAL A 212 -1.73 11.08 1.44
CA VAL A 212 -2.81 10.20 1.92
C VAL A 212 -4.05 10.97 2.39
N SER A 213 -4.00 12.30 2.45
CA SER A 213 -5.16 13.09 2.81
C SER A 213 -6.21 13.20 1.70
N GLU A 214 -7.43 13.58 2.08
CA GLU A 214 -8.59 13.69 1.19
C GLU A 214 -8.37 14.49 -0.10
N ILE A 215 -7.47 15.48 -0.07
CA ILE A 215 -7.15 16.31 -1.25
C ILE A 215 -6.37 15.54 -2.33
N GLY A 216 -5.75 14.41 -1.97
CA GLY A 216 -5.08 13.48 -2.88
C GLY A 216 -5.97 12.34 -3.33
N ARG A 217 -6.99 11.96 -2.55
CA ARG A 217 -7.88 10.82 -2.84
C ARG A 217 -8.75 11.10 -4.06
N ILE A 218 -8.74 10.20 -5.05
CA ILE A 218 -9.52 10.31 -6.30
C ILE A 218 -10.57 9.21 -6.49
N SER A 219 -10.52 8.13 -5.73
CA SER A 219 -11.58 7.10 -5.65
C SER A 219 -12.20 7.07 -4.25
N ALA A 220 -13.41 6.54 -4.13
CA ALA A 220 -13.87 6.03 -2.83
C ALA A 220 -12.99 4.84 -2.41
N ALA A 221 -12.95 4.57 -1.11
CA ALA A 221 -12.30 3.39 -0.55
C ALA A 221 -13.15 2.13 -0.81
N ALA A 222 -12.50 1.07 -1.28
CA ALA A 222 -13.09 -0.25 -1.45
C ALA A 222 -12.60 -1.18 -0.35
N VAL A 223 -13.51 -1.58 0.55
CA VAL A 223 -13.22 -2.51 1.64
C VAL A 223 -12.90 -3.90 1.08
N HIS A 224 -11.80 -4.48 1.52
CA HIS A 224 -11.37 -5.84 1.18
C HIS A 224 -10.41 -6.34 2.26
N ASP A 225 -10.50 -7.61 2.67
CA ASP A 225 -9.52 -8.16 3.63
C ASP A 225 -8.13 -8.22 2.97
N LEU A 226 -7.13 -7.58 3.57
CA LEU A 226 -5.77 -7.50 3.01
C LEU A 226 -4.73 -8.17 3.91
N ALA A 227 -4.92 -8.08 5.22
CA ALA A 227 -3.96 -8.55 6.23
C ALA A 227 -4.38 -9.86 6.93
N ASP A 228 -5.13 -10.71 6.22
CA ASP A 228 -5.68 -11.97 6.76
C ASP A 228 -4.68 -13.14 6.77
N GLY A 229 -3.43 -12.89 6.38
CA GLY A 229 -2.37 -13.88 6.28
C GLY A 229 -2.44 -14.77 5.03
N LYS A 230 -3.42 -14.61 4.13
CA LYS A 230 -3.48 -15.32 2.85
C LYS A 230 -2.67 -14.61 1.78
N VAL A 231 -2.30 -15.36 0.75
CA VAL A 231 -1.71 -14.77 -0.46
C VAL A 231 -2.84 -14.22 -1.32
N HIS A 232 -2.85 -12.91 -1.51
CA HIS A 232 -3.77 -12.22 -2.40
C HIS A 232 -3.15 -12.03 -3.79
N ILE A 233 -4.00 -11.99 -4.82
CA ILE A 233 -3.59 -11.65 -6.19
C ILE A 233 -4.28 -10.37 -6.64
N VAL A 234 -3.50 -9.46 -7.22
CA VAL A 234 -3.97 -8.18 -7.75
C VAL A 234 -3.77 -8.16 -9.27
N LYS A 235 -4.75 -7.60 -9.98
CA LYS A 235 -4.62 -7.22 -11.40
C LYS A 235 -5.02 -5.76 -11.55
N ILE A 236 -4.10 -4.93 -12.03
CA ILE A 236 -4.36 -3.53 -12.37
C ILE A 236 -4.34 -3.39 -13.87
N ARG A 237 -5.35 -2.74 -14.43
CA ARG A 237 -5.47 -2.55 -15.87
C ARG A 237 -5.90 -1.14 -16.22
N TYR A 238 -5.18 -0.52 -17.14
CA TYR A 238 -5.59 0.75 -17.75
C TYR A 238 -5.96 0.54 -19.21
N TYR A 239 -7.18 0.94 -19.56
CA TYR A 239 -7.64 1.08 -20.92
C TYR A 239 -7.60 2.55 -21.34
N THR A 240 -7.19 2.81 -22.57
CA THR A 240 -7.13 4.16 -23.18
C THR A 240 -8.49 4.74 -23.54
N GLU A 241 -9.55 3.99 -23.29
CA GLU A 241 -10.93 4.31 -23.60
C GLU A 241 -11.85 3.99 -22.43
N LEU A 242 -13.01 4.65 -22.39
CA LEU A 242 -14.05 4.33 -21.43
C LEU A 242 -14.64 2.94 -21.68
N LYS A 243 -14.55 2.08 -20.68
CA LYS A 243 -15.14 0.74 -20.69
C LYS A 243 -16.51 0.75 -20.03
N TYR A 244 -17.54 0.91 -20.85
CA TYR A 244 -18.94 1.03 -20.39
C TYR A 244 -19.45 -0.17 -19.59
N ASN A 245 -18.88 -1.36 -19.81
CA ASN A 245 -19.21 -2.56 -19.05
C ASN A 245 -18.81 -2.48 -17.56
N TYR A 246 -17.93 -1.55 -17.17
CA TYR A 246 -17.52 -1.36 -15.77
C TYR A 246 -18.13 -0.12 -15.12
N VAL A 247 -19.08 0.58 -15.78
CA VAL A 247 -19.66 1.84 -15.26
C VAL A 247 -20.34 1.66 -13.90
N SER A 248 -20.92 0.49 -13.61
CA SER A 248 -21.50 0.18 -12.30
C SER A 248 -20.47 0.13 -11.16
N TYR A 249 -19.19 -0.02 -11.48
CA TYR A 249 -18.08 -0.03 -10.53
C TYR A 249 -17.34 1.31 -10.47
N PHE A 250 -17.78 2.31 -11.25
CA PHE A 250 -17.11 3.60 -11.28
C PHE A 250 -17.21 4.28 -9.92
N SER A 251 -16.03 4.54 -9.37
CA SER A 251 -15.80 5.19 -8.08
C SER A 251 -15.10 6.51 -8.32
N ALA A 252 -15.43 7.53 -7.55
CA ALA A 252 -14.86 8.86 -7.71
C ALA A 252 -14.99 9.70 -6.43
N THR A 253 -14.01 10.53 -6.17
CA THR A 253 -14.17 11.72 -5.32
C THR A 253 -14.28 12.98 -6.19
N THR A 254 -14.52 14.13 -5.55
CA THR A 254 -14.54 15.43 -6.24
C THR A 254 -13.19 15.78 -6.89
N ASN A 255 -12.07 15.24 -6.40
CA ASN A 255 -10.74 15.50 -6.95
C ASN A 255 -10.51 14.84 -8.31
N LEU A 256 -11.20 13.74 -8.61
CA LEU A 256 -11.07 13.04 -9.89
C LEU A 256 -11.44 13.94 -11.09
N SER A 257 -12.32 14.91 -10.89
CA SER A 257 -12.78 15.85 -11.93
C SER A 257 -11.65 16.59 -12.67
N LYS A 258 -10.49 16.76 -12.02
CA LYS A 258 -9.30 17.39 -12.60
C LYS A 258 -8.63 16.52 -13.66
N PHE A 259 -8.84 15.21 -13.60
CA PHE A 259 -8.13 14.18 -14.36
C PHE A 259 -8.99 13.50 -15.44
N ILE A 260 -10.24 13.93 -15.62
CA ILE A 260 -11.16 13.43 -16.66
C ILE A 260 -11.26 14.36 -17.87
N LYS A 261 -10.22 15.16 -18.11
CA LYS A 261 -10.18 16.08 -19.26
C LYS A 261 -9.49 15.40 -20.43
N ASP A 262 -10.04 15.57 -21.62
CA ASP A 262 -9.34 15.21 -22.85
C ASP A 262 -8.19 16.20 -23.11
N VAL A 263 -6.99 15.67 -23.35
CA VAL A 263 -5.78 16.49 -23.56
C VAL A 263 -5.50 16.70 -25.05
N SER A 264 -5.67 15.65 -25.85
CA SER A 264 -5.52 15.68 -27.30
C SER A 264 -6.29 14.54 -27.96
N GLU A 265 -6.33 14.54 -29.30
CA GLU A 265 -6.73 13.36 -30.05
C GLU A 265 -5.80 12.18 -29.69
N GLY A 266 -6.38 11.01 -29.39
CA GLY A 266 -5.64 9.85 -28.88
C GLY A 266 -5.27 9.88 -27.38
N ARG A 267 -5.50 10.99 -26.65
CA ARG A 267 -5.26 11.12 -25.21
C ARG A 267 -6.54 11.53 -24.49
N ARG A 268 -7.53 10.65 -24.58
CA ARG A 268 -8.87 10.81 -24.02
C ARG A 268 -9.01 10.12 -22.67
N VAL A 269 -10.14 10.35 -22.01
CA VAL A 269 -10.51 9.63 -20.79
C VAL A 269 -10.55 8.11 -21.04
N GLY A 270 -9.78 7.40 -20.22
CA GLY A 270 -9.70 5.95 -20.20
C GLY A 270 -10.40 5.35 -18.97
N THR A 271 -10.16 4.07 -18.71
CA THR A 271 -10.66 3.38 -17.51
C THR A 271 -9.51 2.66 -16.81
N LEU A 272 -9.24 3.04 -15.57
CA LEU A 272 -8.31 2.33 -14.69
C LEU A 272 -9.11 1.40 -13.78
N LEU A 273 -8.71 0.13 -13.74
CA LEU A 273 -9.38 -0.94 -13.01
C LEU A 273 -8.40 -1.60 -12.05
N VAL A 274 -8.91 -1.94 -10.86
CA VAL A 274 -8.21 -2.75 -9.87
C VAL A 274 -9.08 -3.96 -9.56
N PHE A 275 -8.54 -5.15 -9.73
CA PHE A 275 -9.17 -6.43 -9.41
C PHE A 275 -8.36 -7.11 -8.32
N MET A 276 -9.06 -7.82 -7.44
CA MET A 276 -8.45 -8.67 -6.43
C MET A 276 -9.06 -10.07 -6.43
N ASP A 277 -8.23 -11.06 -6.18
CA ASP A 277 -8.61 -12.45 -5.92
C ASP A 277 -9.59 -13.02 -6.96
N GLU A 278 -10.73 -13.58 -6.51
CA GLU A 278 -11.73 -14.19 -7.39
C GLU A 278 -12.36 -13.17 -8.36
N GLY A 279 -12.32 -11.87 -8.05
CA GLY A 279 -12.74 -10.80 -8.95
C GLY A 279 -11.99 -10.81 -10.28
N ILE A 280 -10.75 -11.33 -10.31
CA ILE A 280 -9.99 -11.49 -11.55
C ILE A 280 -10.64 -12.52 -12.48
N LYS A 281 -11.15 -13.63 -11.93
CA LYS A 281 -11.79 -14.72 -12.70
C LYS A 281 -13.22 -14.38 -13.08
N SER A 282 -13.96 -13.72 -12.21
CA SER A 282 -15.34 -13.28 -12.47
C SER A 282 -15.44 -11.98 -13.26
N ASP A 283 -14.30 -11.38 -13.63
CA ASP A 283 -14.21 -10.06 -14.28
C ASP A 283 -14.96 -8.96 -13.50
N THR A 284 -14.83 -8.99 -12.17
CA THR A 284 -15.45 -8.06 -11.23
C THR A 284 -14.36 -7.24 -10.53
N PRO A 285 -14.15 -5.96 -10.91
CA PRO A 285 -13.16 -5.11 -10.26
C PRO A 285 -13.65 -4.67 -8.87
N ILE A 286 -12.73 -4.47 -7.93
CA ILE A 286 -13.02 -3.83 -6.64
C ILE A 286 -13.07 -2.30 -6.78
N LEU A 287 -12.33 -1.75 -7.75
CA LEU A 287 -12.36 -0.34 -8.11
C LEU A 287 -12.29 -0.16 -9.62
N ALA A 288 -13.10 0.76 -10.13
CA ALA A 288 -12.96 1.30 -11.47
C ALA A 288 -13.00 2.83 -11.39
N VAL A 289 -12.10 3.52 -12.07
CA VAL A 289 -12.12 4.98 -12.16
C VAL A 289 -11.99 5.44 -13.62
N PRO A 290 -12.88 6.33 -14.09
CA PRO A 290 -12.66 7.01 -15.36
C PRO A 290 -11.53 8.03 -15.18
N ILE A 291 -10.41 7.84 -15.88
CA ILE A 291 -9.23 8.70 -15.72
C ILE A 291 -8.46 8.86 -17.02
N ASN A 292 -7.97 10.06 -17.28
CA ASN A 292 -6.98 10.32 -18.31
C ASN A 292 -5.59 10.38 -17.67
N LEU A 293 -4.79 9.34 -17.84
CA LEU A 293 -3.42 9.32 -17.29
C LEU A 293 -2.54 10.42 -17.89
N ALA A 294 -2.80 10.84 -19.13
CA ALA A 294 -2.06 11.95 -19.76
C ALA A 294 -2.42 13.32 -19.15
N ALA A 295 -3.62 13.48 -18.57
CA ALA A 295 -4.00 14.66 -17.80
C ALA A 295 -3.48 14.62 -16.35
N THR A 296 -3.16 13.41 -15.86
CA THR A 296 -2.74 13.15 -14.48
C THR A 296 -1.23 13.30 -14.33
N LEU A 297 -0.47 12.65 -15.21
CA LEU A 297 0.99 12.55 -15.12
C LEU A 297 1.65 13.31 -16.26
N ARG A 298 2.73 14.04 -15.94
CA ARG A 298 3.63 14.62 -16.93
C ARG A 298 4.75 13.63 -17.20
N LEU A 299 4.71 12.96 -18.35
CA LEU A 299 5.66 11.91 -18.69
C LEU A 299 6.59 12.37 -19.81
N ASP A 300 7.89 12.13 -19.64
CA ASP A 300 8.84 12.28 -20.72
C ASP A 300 8.75 11.04 -21.63
N SER A 301 8.54 11.25 -22.93
CA SER A 301 8.34 10.17 -23.92
C SER A 301 7.18 9.20 -23.63
N ASP A 302 6.17 9.64 -22.85
CA ASP A 302 5.03 8.82 -22.41
C ASP A 302 5.40 7.63 -21.49
N GLU A 303 6.61 7.65 -20.90
CA GLU A 303 7.10 6.59 -20.03
C GLU A 303 7.15 6.99 -18.55
N ALA A 304 6.86 6.05 -17.65
CA ALA A 304 6.86 6.25 -16.20
C ALA A 304 7.63 5.16 -15.47
N PHE A 305 8.14 5.46 -14.27
CA PHE A 305 8.60 4.44 -13.34
C PHE A 305 7.39 3.80 -12.67
N VAL A 306 7.39 2.47 -12.65
CA VAL A 306 6.36 1.65 -12.02
C VAL A 306 7.01 0.79 -10.93
N VAL A 307 6.29 0.52 -9.86
CA VAL A 307 6.76 -0.41 -8.82
C VAL A 307 6.94 -1.81 -9.41
N ARG A 308 8.06 -2.47 -9.10
CA ARG A 308 8.35 -3.83 -9.59
C ARG A 308 8.00 -4.86 -8.52
N TYR A 309 7.12 -5.79 -8.90
CA TYR A 309 6.82 -7.01 -8.15
C TYR A 309 7.37 -8.19 -8.96
N GLN A 310 8.16 -9.08 -8.34
CA GLN A 310 8.61 -10.33 -8.96
C GLN A 310 7.78 -11.49 -8.44
#